data_AF-A0A2E3LU61-F1
#
_entry.id   AF-A0A2E3LU61-F1
#
_cell.length_a   1.000
_cell.length_b   1.000
_cell.length_c   1.000
_cell.angle_alpha   90.00
_cell.angle_beta   90.00
_cell.angle_gamma   90.00
#
_symmetry.space_group_name_H-M   'P 1'
#
loop_
_entity.id
_entity.type
_entity.pdbx_description
1 polymer ?
#
loop_
_entity_poly.entity_id
_entity_poly.type
_entity_poly.pdbx_seq_one_letter_code
_entity_poly.pdbx_strand_id
1 'polypeptide(L)'
;MKIFYLLNRLLTFLDTYSYLFQGFDKFTNKNAKELLRQIFSAIEYLLEQEIFLEDLNIDNILMDQSGAVRIIDFGEYKPFSAVKDRRFYLLGIETVNIITQILANCQDVNISTLKRLTWARKTFTEAYFEENHKKDLQSVREIIFCFFSELSYLC
;
A
#
# COMPACT_ATOMS: atom_id res chain seq x y z
N MET A 1 12.82 -28.54 -7.07
CA MET A 1 13.03 -28.22 -5.64
C MET A 1 13.04 -26.71 -5.30
N LYS A 2 12.67 -25.79 -6.22
CA LYS A 2 12.49 -24.35 -5.91
C LYS A 2 11.06 -23.99 -5.47
N ILE A 3 10.06 -24.69 -6.00
CA ILE A 3 8.63 -24.44 -5.72
C ILE A 3 8.28 -24.72 -4.24
N PHE A 4 8.81 -25.81 -3.66
CA PHE A 4 8.59 -26.13 -2.24
C PHE A 4 9.21 -25.11 -1.28
N TYR A 5 10.32 -24.44 -1.64
CA TYR A 5 10.94 -23.40 -0.80
C TYR A 5 10.15 -22.09 -0.80
N LEU A 6 9.58 -21.71 -1.95
CA LEU A 6 8.65 -20.58 -2.03
C LEU A 6 7.39 -20.86 -1.19
N LEU A 7 6.81 -22.06 -1.31
CA LEU A 7 5.63 -22.47 -0.53
C LEU A 7 5.89 -22.50 0.98
N ASN A 8 7.01 -23.08 1.45
CA ASN A 8 7.27 -23.16 2.89
C ASN A 8 7.55 -21.78 3.52
N ARG A 9 8.23 -20.90 2.78
CA ARG A 9 8.40 -19.50 3.20
C ARG A 9 7.06 -18.78 3.21
N LEU A 10 6.24 -18.95 2.16
CA LEU A 10 4.87 -18.42 2.04
C LEU A 10 3.93 -18.94 3.13
N LEU A 11 4.02 -20.19 3.57
CA LEU A 11 3.20 -20.76 4.65
C LEU A 11 3.50 -20.18 6.03
N THR A 12 4.69 -19.60 6.24
CA THR A 12 5.01 -18.85 7.47
C THR A 12 4.30 -17.49 7.52
N PHE A 13 3.86 -17.01 6.35
CA PHE A 13 3.01 -15.85 6.24
C PHE A 13 1.56 -16.33 6.20
N LEU A 14 0.84 -16.16 7.30
CA LEU A 14 -0.60 -16.27 7.24
C LEU A 14 -1.11 -15.22 6.25
N ASP A 15 -2.19 -15.54 5.55
CA ASP A 15 -2.90 -14.61 4.68
C ASP A 15 -3.17 -13.30 5.42
N THR A 16 -2.92 -12.19 4.72
CA THR A 16 -2.98 -10.82 5.22
C THR A 16 -4.24 -10.56 6.03
N TYR A 17 -5.37 -11.04 5.52
CA TYR A 17 -6.68 -10.93 6.16
C TYR A 17 -6.76 -11.72 7.47
N SER A 18 -6.39 -13.00 7.51
CA SER A 18 -6.48 -13.77 8.75
C SER A 18 -5.54 -13.24 9.84
N TYR A 19 -4.33 -12.78 9.50
CA TYR A 19 -3.40 -12.25 10.51
C TYR A 19 -3.76 -10.83 10.98
N LEU A 20 -4.20 -9.94 10.08
CA LEU A 20 -4.66 -8.60 10.47
C LEU A 20 -5.84 -8.63 11.44
N PHE A 21 -6.71 -9.64 11.33
CA PHE A 21 -8.00 -9.67 12.03
C PHE A 21 -8.14 -10.76 13.09
N GLN A 22 -7.32 -11.83 13.09
CA GLN A 22 -7.32 -12.85 14.15
C GLN A 22 -6.12 -12.76 15.10
N GLY A 23 -5.02 -12.09 14.72
CA GLY A 23 -3.80 -12.00 15.54
C GLY A 23 -3.83 -10.93 16.64
N PHE A 24 -4.82 -10.04 16.62
CA PHE A 24 -4.97 -8.97 17.60
C PHE A 24 -6.30 -9.09 18.34
N ASP A 25 -6.26 -9.16 19.67
CA ASP A 25 -7.46 -8.95 20.50
C ASP A 25 -8.11 -7.58 20.22
N LYS A 26 -7.30 -6.58 19.81
CA LYS A 26 -7.70 -5.25 19.31
C LYS A 26 -6.70 -4.69 18.29
N PHE A 27 -7.13 -4.43 17.06
CA PHE A 27 -6.33 -3.72 16.07
C PHE A 27 -6.45 -2.19 16.30
N THR A 28 -5.38 -1.58 16.83
CA THR A 28 -5.37 -0.16 17.23
C THR A 28 -4.70 0.75 16.20
N ASN A 29 -4.82 2.08 16.38
CA ASN A 29 -4.13 3.06 15.53
C ASN A 29 -2.61 2.85 15.51
N LYS A 30 -2.03 2.40 16.63
CA LYS A 30 -0.59 2.13 16.72
C LYS A 30 -0.18 0.97 15.80
N ASN A 31 -0.99 -0.09 15.77
CA ASN A 31 -0.77 -1.25 14.89
C ASN A 31 -0.89 -0.84 13.42
N ALA A 32 -1.95 -0.11 13.08
CA ALA A 32 -2.16 0.40 11.73
C ALA A 32 -1.00 1.30 11.28
N LYS A 33 -0.52 2.19 12.14
CA LYS A 33 0.61 3.09 11.83
C LYS A 33 1.89 2.33 11.51
N GLU A 34 2.23 1.33 12.31
CA GLU A 34 3.44 0.53 12.08
C GLU A 34 3.34 -0.30 10.81
N LEU A 35 2.17 -0.89 10.54
CA LEU A 35 1.89 -1.62 9.30
C LEU A 35 2.04 -0.72 8.08
N LEU A 36 1.36 0.43 8.10
CA LEU A 36 1.41 1.39 7.01
C LEU A 36 2.84 1.86 6.76
N ARG A 37 3.61 2.18 7.81
CA ARG A 37 5.01 2.58 7.70
C ARG A 37 5.84 1.54 6.93
N GLN A 38 5.67 0.26 7.23
CA GLN A 38 6.39 -0.81 6.53
C GLN A 38 5.94 -0.96 5.08
N ILE A 39 4.63 -0.86 4.79
CA ILE A 39 4.09 -0.88 3.43
C ILE A 39 4.66 0.26 2.60
N PHE A 40 4.67 1.49 3.13
CA PHE A 40 5.25 2.63 2.41
C PHE A 40 6.73 2.46 2.14
N SER A 41 7.49 2.01 3.13
CA SER A 41 8.92 1.75 2.95
C SER A 41 9.17 0.70 1.84
N ALA A 42 8.33 -0.34 1.76
CA ALA A 42 8.41 -1.32 0.69
C ALA A 42 8.06 -0.73 -0.68
N ILE A 43 6.98 0.06 -0.77
CA ILE A 43 6.60 0.74 -2.02
C ILE A 43 7.69 1.72 -2.46
N GLU A 44 8.21 2.55 -1.55
CA GLU A 44 9.29 3.50 -1.82
C GLU A 44 10.55 2.80 -2.35
N TYR A 45 10.91 1.65 -1.76
CA TYR A 45 12.00 0.83 -2.27
C TYR A 45 11.74 0.35 -3.70
N LEU A 46 10.54 -0.12 -4.03
CA LEU A 46 10.20 -0.54 -5.39
C LEU A 46 10.30 0.63 -6.39
N LEU A 47 9.85 1.81 -5.99
CA LEU A 47 9.98 3.04 -6.78
C LEU A 47 11.46 3.40 -7.02
N GLU A 48 12.31 3.30 -6.00
CA GLU A 48 13.77 3.52 -6.12
C GLU A 48 14.45 2.52 -7.06
N GLN A 49 13.96 1.29 -7.10
CA GLN A 49 14.44 0.26 -8.02
C GLN A 49 13.81 0.35 -9.42
N GLU A 50 12.98 1.37 -9.69
CA GLU A 50 12.21 1.51 -10.94
C GLU A 50 11.36 0.28 -11.27
N ILE A 51 10.82 -0.39 -10.24
CA ILE A 51 9.93 -1.55 -10.35
C ILE A 51 8.48 -1.11 -10.12
N PHE A 52 7.66 -1.26 -11.16
CA PHE A 52 6.23 -1.00 -11.11
C PHE A 52 5.46 -2.31 -10.93
N LEU A 53 4.63 -2.40 -9.90
CA LEU A 53 3.69 -3.51 -9.70
C LEU A 53 2.34 -3.15 -10.29
N GLU A 54 1.87 -3.92 -11.27
CA GLU A 54 0.58 -3.65 -11.91
C GLU A 54 -0.62 -4.07 -11.07
N ASP A 55 -0.42 -5.04 -10.18
CA ASP A 55 -1.46 -5.60 -9.31
C ASP A 55 -1.05 -5.50 -7.85
N LEU A 56 -0.71 -4.28 -7.41
CA LEU A 56 -0.52 -4.03 -5.99
C LEU A 56 -1.89 -3.97 -5.31
N ASN A 57 -2.19 -4.94 -4.45
CA ASN A 57 -3.42 -4.96 -3.67
C ASN A 57 -3.11 -5.45 -2.24
N ILE A 58 -4.10 -5.40 -1.34
CA ILE A 58 -3.91 -5.81 0.06
C ILE A 58 -3.67 -7.33 0.19
N ASP A 59 -4.22 -8.15 -0.69
CA ASP A 59 -4.03 -9.60 -0.70
C ASP A 59 -2.57 -9.97 -1.01
N ASN A 60 -1.88 -9.09 -1.74
CA ASN A 60 -0.46 -9.20 -2.08
C ASN A 60 0.48 -8.63 -0.99
N ILE A 61 -0.01 -8.31 0.21
CA ILE A 61 0.81 -7.77 1.31
C ILE A 61 0.77 -8.72 2.49
N LEU A 62 1.74 -9.59 2.64
CA LEU A 62 1.78 -10.55 3.74
C LEU A 62 2.43 -9.99 5.00
N MET A 63 2.07 -10.55 6.15
CA MET A 63 2.70 -10.29 7.45
C MET A 63 3.12 -11.60 8.11
N ASP A 64 4.34 -11.65 8.64
CA ASP A 64 4.77 -12.80 9.46
C ASP A 64 4.43 -12.62 10.95
N GLN A 65 4.70 -13.67 11.74
CA GLN A 65 4.46 -13.70 13.18
C GLN A 65 5.19 -12.60 13.96
N SER A 66 6.25 -11.99 13.39
CA SER A 66 6.98 -10.88 14.01
C SER A 66 6.34 -9.51 13.73
N GLY A 67 5.32 -9.47 12.87
CA GLY A 67 4.72 -8.23 12.38
C GLY A 67 5.47 -7.61 11.20
N ALA A 68 6.41 -8.35 10.58
CA ALA A 68 7.14 -7.85 9.43
C ALA A 68 6.33 -8.02 8.15
N VAL A 69 6.26 -6.94 7.36
CA VAL A 69 5.48 -6.85 6.12
C VAL A 69 6.31 -7.28 4.91
N ARG A 70 5.67 -7.98 3.97
CA ARG A 70 6.26 -8.34 2.68
C ARG A 70 5.24 -8.16 1.57
N ILE A 71 5.61 -7.41 0.54
CA ILE A 71 4.88 -7.43 -0.72
C ILE A 71 5.24 -8.74 -1.43
N ILE A 72 4.22 -9.47 -1.87
CA ILE A 72 4.33 -10.72 -2.62
C ILE A 72 3.74 -10.55 -4.02
N ASP A 73 3.84 -11.61 -4.80
CA ASP A 73 3.31 -11.70 -6.17
C ASP A 73 3.83 -10.61 -7.12
N PHE A 74 5.10 -10.77 -7.50
CA PHE A 74 5.73 -10.01 -8.58
C PHE A 74 5.42 -10.65 -9.95
N GLY A 75 4.32 -11.37 -10.13
CA GLY A 75 3.98 -12.00 -11.41
C GLY A 75 3.78 -10.98 -12.55
N GLU A 76 3.27 -9.79 -12.21
CA GLU A 76 2.90 -8.72 -13.13
C GLU A 76 3.72 -7.43 -12.91
N TYR A 77 5.04 -7.55 -12.68
CA TYR A 77 5.91 -6.38 -12.54
C TYR A 77 6.44 -5.87 -13.90
N LYS A 78 6.72 -4.57 -14.00
CA LYS A 78 7.36 -3.95 -15.17
C LYS A 78 8.39 -2.91 -14.75
N PRO A 79 9.47 -2.72 -15.51
CA PRO A 79 10.32 -1.55 -15.34
C PRO A 79 9.52 -0.29 -15.68
N PHE A 80 9.79 0.82 -14.99
CA PHE A 80 9.08 2.09 -15.20
C PHE A 80 9.08 2.54 -16.67
N SER A 81 10.17 2.30 -17.39
CA SER A 81 10.29 2.61 -18.83
C SER A 81 9.28 1.88 -19.73
N ALA A 82 8.70 0.75 -19.29
CA ALA A 82 7.68 -0.02 -20.01
C ALA A 82 6.24 0.29 -19.56
N VAL A 83 6.08 1.14 -18.54
CA VAL A 83 4.79 1.52 -17.98
C VAL A 83 4.25 2.69 -18.78
N LYS A 84 3.03 2.55 -19.30
CA LYS A 84 2.33 3.68 -19.91
C LYS A 84 2.02 4.68 -18.81
N ASP A 85 2.26 5.95 -19.07
CA ASP A 85 1.96 7.11 -18.22
C ASP A 85 0.69 6.97 -17.35
N ARG A 86 -0.40 6.50 -17.95
CA ARG A 86 -1.70 6.25 -17.28
C ARG A 86 -1.73 5.07 -16.29
N ARG A 87 -0.62 4.40 -16.00
CA ARG A 87 -0.60 3.31 -15.01
C ARG A 87 0.04 3.78 -13.70
N PHE A 88 0.85 4.83 -13.75
CA PHE A 88 1.48 5.40 -12.57
C PHE A 88 0.49 5.88 -11.50
N TYR A 89 -0.67 6.41 -11.88
CA TYR A 89 -1.72 6.75 -10.90
C TYR A 89 -2.41 5.54 -10.28
N LEU A 90 -2.44 4.39 -10.98
CA LEU A 90 -3.06 3.19 -10.43
C LEU A 90 -2.31 2.77 -9.17
N LEU A 91 -0.98 2.85 -9.17
CA LEU A 91 -0.18 2.58 -7.98
C LEU A 91 -0.55 3.52 -6.81
N GLY A 92 -0.77 4.81 -7.10
CA GLY A 92 -1.27 5.77 -6.12
C GLY A 92 -2.64 5.37 -5.57
N ILE A 93 -3.61 5.09 -6.45
CA ILE A 93 -4.96 4.66 -6.07
C ILE A 93 -4.92 3.39 -5.22
N GLU A 94 -4.14 2.39 -5.61
CA GLU A 94 -4.04 1.13 -4.88
C GLU A 94 -3.40 1.30 -3.51
N THR A 95 -2.40 2.18 -3.39
CA THR A 95 -1.83 2.57 -2.11
C THR A 95 -2.92 3.13 -1.18
N VAL A 96 -3.83 3.96 -1.70
CA VAL A 96 -4.96 4.50 -0.93
C VAL A 96 -5.98 3.43 -0.55
N ASN A 97 -6.26 2.50 -1.46
CA ASN A 97 -7.15 1.38 -1.20
C ASN A 97 -6.62 0.51 -0.06
N ILE A 98 -5.32 0.20 -0.07
CA ILE A 98 -4.64 -0.53 1.00
C ILE A 98 -4.77 0.21 2.33
N ILE A 99 -4.44 1.51 2.37
CA ILE A 99 -4.57 2.33 3.58
C ILE A 99 -6.00 2.29 4.13
N THR A 100 -6.98 2.49 3.24
CA THR A 100 -8.39 2.58 3.62
C THR A 100 -8.87 1.26 4.21
N GLN A 101 -8.49 0.13 3.62
CA GLN A 101 -8.84 -1.20 4.11
C GLN A 101 -8.18 -1.50 5.46
N ILE A 102 -6.92 -1.11 5.66
CA ILE A 102 -6.24 -1.25 6.96
C ILE A 102 -6.97 -0.43 8.04
N LEU A 103 -7.28 0.83 7.75
CA LEU A 103 -7.87 1.74 8.72
C LEU A 103 -9.35 1.49 9.00
N ALA A 104 -10.10 0.94 8.05
CA ALA A 104 -11.49 0.54 8.24
C ALA A 104 -11.67 -0.54 9.33
N ASN A 105 -10.60 -1.29 9.62
CA ASN A 105 -10.58 -2.33 10.63
C ASN A 105 -9.92 -1.88 11.95
N CYS A 106 -9.50 -0.62 12.05
CA CYS A 106 -8.96 -0.07 13.28
C CYS A 106 -10.09 0.35 14.23
N GLN A 107 -10.02 -0.10 15.48
CA GLN A 107 -11.07 0.18 16.47
C GLN A 107 -11.10 1.66 16.90
N ASP A 108 -9.95 2.35 16.83
CA ASP A 108 -9.77 3.70 17.37
C ASP A 108 -9.58 4.77 16.28
N VAL A 109 -9.86 4.44 15.02
CA VAL A 109 -9.73 5.39 13.90
C VAL A 109 -10.77 6.51 14.03
N ASN A 110 -10.29 7.76 14.02
CA ASN A 110 -11.17 8.93 14.07
C ASN A 110 -11.94 9.09 12.74
N ILE A 111 -13.24 9.41 12.78
CA ILE A 111 -14.03 9.61 11.56
C ILE A 111 -13.47 10.71 10.62
N SER A 112 -12.76 11.70 11.18
CA SER A 112 -12.07 12.74 10.40
C SER A 112 -10.89 12.18 9.58
N THR A 113 -10.25 11.11 10.05
CA THR A 113 -9.21 10.35 9.33
C THR A 113 -9.80 9.69 8.09
N LEU A 114 -10.91 8.97 8.24
CA LEU A 114 -11.59 8.31 7.13
C LEU A 114 -12.10 9.32 6.10
N LYS A 115 -12.62 10.46 6.56
CA LYS A 115 -13.05 11.56 5.67
C LYS A 115 -11.88 12.16 4.88
N ARG A 116 -10.72 12.39 5.53
CA ARG A 116 -9.51 12.89 4.86
C ARG A 116 -9.00 11.92 3.81
N LEU A 117 -9.00 10.61 4.09
CA LEU A 117 -8.59 9.60 3.12
C LEU A 117 -9.56 9.47 1.95
N THR A 118 -10.86 9.54 2.22
CA THR A 118 -11.91 9.53 1.18
C THR A 118 -11.78 10.77 0.29
N TRP A 119 -11.53 11.93 0.89
CA TRP A 119 -11.26 13.17 0.16
C TRP A 119 -9.99 13.06 -0.67
N ALA A 120 -8.87 12.63 -0.06
CA ALA A 120 -7.60 12.49 -0.75
C ALA A 120 -7.69 11.49 -1.91
N ARG A 121 -8.40 10.36 -1.74
CA ARG A 121 -8.72 9.43 -2.84
C ARG A 121 -9.45 10.12 -3.99
N LYS A 122 -10.50 10.89 -3.66
CA LYS A 122 -11.33 11.58 -4.64
C LYS A 122 -10.55 12.67 -5.37
N THR A 123 -9.87 13.54 -4.62
CA THR A 123 -9.00 14.59 -5.16
C THR A 123 -7.89 14.01 -6.02
N PHE A 124 -7.28 12.88 -5.65
CA PHE A 124 -6.30 12.23 -6.50
C PHE A 124 -6.88 11.70 -7.79
N THR A 125 -8.05 11.08 -7.70
CA THR A 125 -8.75 10.59 -8.88
C THR A 125 -9.04 11.76 -9.81
N GLU A 126 -9.62 12.86 -9.30
CA GLU A 126 -10.02 14.04 -10.07
C GLU A 126 -8.82 14.83 -10.64
N ALA A 127 -7.84 15.20 -9.80
CA ALA A 127 -6.68 15.99 -10.21
C ALA A 127 -5.77 15.26 -11.22
N TYR A 128 -5.73 13.93 -11.19
CA TYR A 128 -4.93 13.15 -12.13
C TYR A 128 -5.62 13.00 -13.50
N PHE A 129 -6.95 13.08 -13.56
CA PHE A 129 -7.68 13.08 -14.83
C PHE A 129 -7.60 14.43 -15.55
N GLU A 130 -7.21 15.51 -14.88
CA GLU A 130 -6.90 16.78 -15.53
C GLU A 130 -5.51 16.66 -16.23
N GLU A 131 -5.48 16.92 -17.54
CA GLU A 131 -4.43 16.52 -18.50
C GLU A 131 -3.00 17.05 -18.25
N ASN A 132 -2.74 17.76 -17.15
CA ASN A 132 -1.57 18.63 -16.99
C ASN A 132 -0.49 18.17 -15.99
N HIS A 133 -0.70 17.09 -15.23
CA HIS A 133 0.37 16.58 -14.36
C HIS A 133 1.29 15.62 -15.13
N LYS A 134 2.60 15.87 -15.06
CA LYS A 134 3.61 14.98 -15.63
C LYS A 134 3.40 13.58 -15.06
N LYS A 135 3.35 12.59 -15.94
CA LYS A 135 3.04 11.20 -15.58
C LYS A 135 4.34 10.44 -15.34
N ASP A 136 5.16 10.97 -14.43
CA ASP A 136 6.50 10.49 -14.12
C ASP A 136 6.62 9.95 -12.69
N LEU A 137 7.74 9.28 -12.42
CA LEU A 137 8.07 8.71 -11.11
C LEU A 137 8.04 9.75 -9.99
N GLN A 138 8.49 10.97 -10.29
CA GLN A 138 8.54 12.05 -9.31
C GLN A 138 7.14 12.44 -8.86
N SER A 139 6.21 12.53 -9.82
CA SER A 139 4.82 12.82 -9.53
C SER A 139 4.22 11.71 -8.65
N VAL A 140 4.41 10.43 -8.97
CA VAL A 140 3.96 9.30 -8.12
C VAL A 140 4.51 9.37 -6.70
N ARG A 141 5.78 9.73 -6.56
CA ARG A 141 6.41 9.91 -5.24
C ARG A 141 5.75 11.04 -4.47
N GLU A 142 5.46 12.16 -5.10
CA GLU A 142 4.74 13.28 -4.46
C GLU A 142 3.34 12.87 -4.02
N ILE A 143 2.64 12.05 -4.80
CA ILE A 143 1.33 11.48 -4.41
C ILE A 143 1.44 10.67 -3.14
N ILE A 144 2.33 9.67 -3.15
CA ILE A 144 2.52 8.76 -2.02
C ILE A 144 3.01 9.54 -0.80
N PHE A 145 3.89 10.52 -0.99
CA PHE A 145 4.38 11.40 0.06
C PHE A 145 3.26 12.26 0.66
N CYS A 146 2.39 12.86 -0.16
CA CYS A 146 1.23 13.61 0.32
C CYS A 146 0.31 12.73 1.19
N PHE A 147 0.07 11.48 0.78
CA PHE A 147 -0.65 10.52 1.62
C PHE A 147 0.09 10.22 2.91
N PHE A 148 1.40 10.00 2.84
CA PHE A 148 2.22 9.75 4.03
C PHE A 148 2.21 10.94 5.01
N SER A 149 2.27 12.17 4.51
CA SER A 149 2.14 13.36 5.37
C SER A 149 0.76 13.42 6.01
N GLU A 150 -0.32 13.12 5.28
CA GLU A 150 -1.65 13.02 5.88
C GLU A 150 -1.74 11.92 6.94
N LEU A 151 -1.07 10.78 6.73
CA LEU A 151 -0.94 9.69 7.71
C LEU A 151 -0.21 10.13 8.98
N SER A 152 0.77 11.03 8.87
CA SER A 152 1.46 11.59 10.02
C SER A 152 0.54 12.43 10.92
N TYR A 153 -0.52 13.02 10.36
CA TYR A 153 -1.59 13.75 11.06
C TYR A 153 -2.74 12.84 11.55
N LEU A 154 -2.67 11.52 11.32
CA LEU A 154 -3.66 10.56 11.84
C LEU A 154 -3.43 10.19 13.31
N CYS A 155 -2.52 10.90 13.99
CA CYS A 155 -2.28 10.83 15.44
C CYS A 155 -2.16 12.24 15.99
#